data_AF-A0A7X6U765-F1
#
_entry.id   AF-A0A7X6U765-F1
#
_cell.length_a   1.000
_cell.length_b   1.000
_cell.length_c   1.000
_cell.angle_alpha   90.00
_cell.angle_beta   90.00
_cell.angle_gamma   90.00
#
_symmetry.space_group_name_H-M   'P 1'
#
loop_
_entity.id
_entity.type
_entity.pdbx_description
1 polymer ?
#
loop_
_entity_poly.entity_id
_entity_poly.type
_entity_poly.pdbx_seq_one_letter_code
_entity_poly.pdbx_strand_id
1 'polypeptide(L)'
;MARAEAAAGQTSIPELLAQLVEDAIARGVLEDLTDLGDILAADLMNVFLDKPSVIQRQFEQHYRESPQRATGWFYRLCQSSNDIQTLQIARNVVYQAPSPYGVLDITINLSKPEKNPRDIAAARHQRSSGYPRCLLCVENEGYAGRIGHPARSNHRMIQIELGGEPWYFQYSPYAYYPEHCIILSHEHRDMHIDRQTITNLLTFVGRFPHYFAGSNADLPIVGGSILTHDHYQGGRYELPMARAGSTMRLSWPAWPEIEAEVLDWPMTTLRLRAASPGILTDLAEQILLAWRGYTDKDADIVAHDEQGPHNTITPIARRRGHAFELDLVLRNNRQSSEHPLGIFHPHADVHHIKKENIGLIEVMGLAVLPARLLT
;
A
#
# COMPACT_ATOMS: atom_id res chain seq x y z
N MET A 1 -19.77 4.26 -2.45
CA MET A 1 -20.29 5.49 -1.79
C MET A 1 -21.39 5.10 -0.82
N ALA A 2 -21.09 4.99 0.48
CA ALA A 2 -22.10 5.09 1.53
C ALA A 2 -21.82 6.42 2.22
N ARG A 3 -22.55 7.47 1.83
CA ARG A 3 -22.60 8.68 2.64
C ARG A 3 -23.26 8.27 3.95
N ALA A 4 -22.49 8.20 5.03
CA ALA A 4 -23.08 8.45 6.33
C ALA A 4 -23.65 9.86 6.22
N GLU A 5 -24.97 9.99 6.22
CA GLU A 5 -25.64 11.27 6.37
C GLU A 5 -25.22 11.81 7.73
N ALA A 6 -24.15 12.63 7.73
CA ALA A 6 -23.89 13.52 8.84
C ALA A 6 -25.13 14.41 8.97
N ALA A 7 -25.83 14.32 10.10
CA ALA A 7 -26.94 15.18 10.41
C ALA A 7 -26.51 16.63 10.16
N ALA A 8 -27.21 17.32 9.26
CA ALA A 8 -26.92 18.70 8.90
C ALA A 8 -26.85 19.56 10.18
N GLY A 9 -25.65 20.03 10.53
CA GLY A 9 -25.40 20.90 11.68
C GLY A 9 -24.45 20.40 12.76
N GLN A 10 -23.87 19.19 12.67
CA GLN A 10 -22.84 18.73 13.62
C GLN A 10 -21.43 18.83 13.02
N THR A 11 -20.55 19.60 13.68
CA THR A 11 -19.12 19.69 13.39
C THR A 11 -18.47 18.31 13.53
N SER A 12 -17.66 17.91 12.55
CA SER A 12 -16.97 16.61 12.57
C SER A 12 -15.84 16.56 13.61
N ILE A 13 -15.45 15.36 14.05
CA ILE A 13 -14.32 15.18 14.99
C ILE A 13 -13.04 15.88 14.49
N PRO A 14 -12.61 15.73 13.22
CA PRO A 14 -11.42 16.41 12.73
C PRO A 14 -11.53 17.94 12.78
N GLU A 15 -12.71 18.50 12.50
CA GLU A 15 -12.96 19.96 12.59
C GLU A 15 -12.93 20.45 14.04
N LEU A 16 -13.50 19.68 14.99
CA LEU A 16 -13.42 20.00 16.41
C LEU A 16 -11.98 19.95 16.92
N LEU A 17 -11.19 18.96 16.51
CA LEU A 17 -9.77 18.87 16.85
C LEU A 17 -8.99 20.08 16.32
N ALA A 18 -9.24 20.50 15.08
CA ALA A 18 -8.62 21.68 14.50
C ALA A 18 -8.94 22.95 15.31
N GLN A 19 -10.20 23.15 15.71
CA GLN A 19 -10.60 24.27 16.55
C GLN A 19 -9.92 24.27 17.93
N LEU A 20 -9.76 23.09 18.55
CA LEU A 20 -9.07 22.96 19.83
C LEU A 20 -7.56 23.28 19.71
N VAL A 21 -6.93 22.88 18.61
CA VAL A 21 -5.53 23.22 18.32
C VAL A 21 -5.37 24.72 18.08
N GLU A 22 -6.23 25.32 17.25
CA GLU A 22 -6.24 26.76 16.97
C GLU A 22 -6.44 27.60 18.25
N ASP A 23 -7.37 27.19 19.13
CA ASP A 23 -7.58 27.84 20.42
C ASP A 23 -6.36 27.72 21.35
N ALA A 24 -5.71 26.55 21.39
CA ALA A 24 -4.50 26.35 22.19
C ALA A 24 -3.35 27.26 21.73
N ILE A 25 -3.21 27.45 20.41
CA ILE A 25 -2.25 28.39 19.81
C ILE A 25 -2.62 29.83 20.16
N ALA A 26 -3.88 30.22 19.97
CA ALA A 26 -4.35 31.58 20.22
C ALA A 26 -4.18 32.01 21.69
N ARG A 27 -4.32 31.08 22.64
CA ARG A 27 -4.08 31.31 24.07
C ARG A 27 -2.61 31.21 24.49
N GLY A 28 -1.69 30.90 23.57
CA GLY A 28 -0.27 30.73 23.84
C GLY A 28 0.07 29.49 24.67
N VAL A 29 -0.82 28.50 24.72
CA VAL A 29 -0.60 27.20 25.38
C VAL A 29 0.22 26.28 24.49
N LEU A 30 0.07 26.41 23.17
CA LEU A 30 0.79 25.67 22.14
C LEU A 30 1.52 26.65 21.23
N GLU A 31 2.76 26.32 20.85
CA GLU A 31 3.45 27.04 19.77
C GLU A 31 2.81 26.68 18.41
N ASP A 32 2.78 27.64 17.48
CA ASP A 32 2.23 27.45 16.14
C ASP A 32 3.17 26.64 15.25
N LEU A 33 3.27 25.34 15.56
CA LEU A 33 4.01 24.34 14.80
C LEU A 33 3.08 23.18 14.47
N THR A 34 3.04 22.78 13.20
CA THR A 34 2.18 21.69 12.70
C THR A 34 2.36 20.39 13.49
N ASP A 35 3.61 19.98 13.73
CA ASP A 35 3.91 18.76 14.49
C ASP A 35 3.34 18.83 15.92
N LEU A 36 3.35 20.00 16.58
CA LEU A 36 2.80 20.16 17.93
C LEU A 36 1.27 20.13 17.93
N GLY A 37 0.64 20.70 16.89
CA GLY A 37 -0.80 20.58 16.68
C GLY A 37 -1.24 19.13 16.48
N ASP A 38 -0.52 18.37 15.65
CA ASP A 38 -0.77 16.95 15.41
C ASP A 38 -0.60 16.11 16.68
N ILE A 39 0.43 16.39 17.49
CA ILE A 39 0.64 15.76 18.80
C ILE A 39 -0.54 16.01 19.73
N LEU A 40 -0.98 17.27 19.88
CA LEU A 40 -2.11 17.61 20.74
C LEU A 40 -3.40 16.91 20.27
N ALA A 41 -3.67 16.92 18.96
CA ALA A 41 -4.86 16.29 18.40
C ALA A 41 -4.85 14.76 18.63
N ALA A 42 -3.71 14.11 18.42
CA ALA A 42 -3.56 12.67 18.66
C ALA A 42 -3.74 12.32 20.15
N ASP A 43 -3.16 13.11 21.06
CA ASP A 43 -3.25 12.89 22.50
C ASP A 43 -4.67 13.07 23.02
N LEU A 44 -5.39 14.09 22.52
CA LEU A 44 -6.81 14.28 22.82
C LEU A 44 -7.64 13.07 22.37
N MET A 45 -7.41 12.56 21.16
CA MET A 45 -8.13 11.38 20.67
C MET A 45 -7.77 10.10 21.41
N ASN A 46 -6.53 9.98 21.88
CA ASN A 46 -6.09 8.81 22.64
C ASN A 46 -6.86 8.64 23.97
N VAL A 47 -7.37 9.72 24.58
CA VAL A 47 -8.23 9.66 25.79
C VAL A 47 -9.48 8.82 25.55
N PHE A 48 -10.01 8.80 24.32
CA PHE A 48 -11.22 8.07 23.95
C PHE A 48 -10.94 6.65 23.44
N LEU A 49 -9.67 6.26 23.36
CA LEU A 49 -9.27 4.96 22.83
C LEU A 49 -8.84 4.01 23.92
N ASP A 50 -9.29 2.77 23.77
CA ASP A 50 -8.88 1.68 24.62
C ASP A 50 -7.43 1.23 24.34
N LYS A 51 -6.90 0.42 25.25
CA LYS A 51 -5.55 -0.18 25.12
C LYS A 51 -5.48 -1.12 23.91
N PRO A 52 -4.32 -1.25 23.23
CA PRO A 52 -4.15 -2.15 22.08
C PRO A 52 -4.69 -3.57 22.31
N SER A 53 -4.44 -4.16 23.49
CA SER A 53 -4.93 -5.51 23.80
C SER A 53 -6.45 -5.63 23.88
N VAL A 54 -7.17 -4.55 24.24
CA VAL A 54 -8.64 -4.52 24.22
C VAL A 54 -9.14 -4.46 22.79
N ILE A 55 -8.54 -3.59 21.97
CA ILE A 55 -8.86 -3.43 20.54
C ILE A 55 -8.63 -4.75 19.79
N GLN A 56 -7.51 -5.44 20.05
CA GLN A 56 -7.22 -6.77 19.51
C GLN A 56 -8.31 -7.79 19.86
N ARG A 57 -8.70 -7.88 21.14
CA ARG A 57 -9.77 -8.80 21.58
C ARG A 57 -11.13 -8.49 20.93
N GLN A 58 -11.46 -7.21 20.79
CA GLN A 58 -12.69 -6.78 20.13
C GLN A 58 -12.67 -7.13 18.63
N PHE A 59 -11.54 -6.93 17.96
CA PHE A 59 -11.35 -7.35 16.58
C PHE A 59 -11.57 -8.85 16.42
N GLU A 60 -10.96 -9.66 17.27
CA GLU A 60 -11.11 -11.12 17.27
C GLU A 60 -12.55 -11.56 17.54
N GLN A 61 -13.26 -10.87 18.44
CA GLN A 61 -14.68 -11.13 18.69
C GLN A 61 -15.52 -10.88 17.42
N HIS A 62 -15.32 -9.75 16.75
CA HIS A 62 -15.99 -9.47 15.49
C HIS A 62 -15.56 -10.43 14.37
N TYR A 63 -14.32 -10.89 14.39
CA TYR A 63 -13.77 -11.79 13.38
C TYR A 63 -14.42 -13.18 13.45
N ARG A 64 -14.74 -13.66 14.66
CA ARG A 64 -15.51 -14.91 14.85
C ARG A 64 -16.89 -14.85 14.21
N GLU A 65 -17.49 -13.66 14.08
CA GLU A 65 -18.75 -13.47 13.38
C GLU A 65 -18.53 -13.43 11.86
N SER A 66 -17.58 -12.61 11.39
CA SER A 66 -17.05 -12.67 10.02
C SER A 66 -15.83 -11.75 9.85
N PRO A 67 -14.91 -12.04 8.91
CA PRO A 67 -13.80 -11.14 8.57
C PRO A 67 -14.25 -9.71 8.20
N GLN A 68 -15.39 -9.58 7.51
CA GLN A 68 -15.96 -8.29 7.09
C GLN A 68 -16.44 -7.46 8.28
N ARG A 69 -17.02 -8.10 9.31
CA ARG A 69 -17.46 -7.39 10.51
C ARG A 69 -16.27 -6.86 11.30
N ALA A 70 -15.19 -7.64 11.44
CA ALA A 70 -13.97 -7.21 12.13
C ALA A 70 -13.30 -6.03 11.45
N THR A 71 -13.02 -6.17 10.15
CA THR A 71 -12.38 -5.13 9.35
C THR A 71 -13.23 -3.86 9.28
N GLY A 72 -14.54 -4.00 9.09
CA GLY A 72 -15.47 -2.86 9.05
C GLY A 72 -15.64 -2.16 10.40
N TRP A 73 -15.63 -2.90 11.53
CA TRP A 73 -15.60 -2.30 12.86
C TRP A 73 -14.32 -1.50 13.09
N PHE A 74 -13.17 -2.11 12.79
CA PHE A 74 -11.87 -1.46 12.97
C PHE A 74 -11.72 -0.25 12.06
N TYR A 75 -12.25 -0.30 10.83
CA TYR A 75 -12.23 0.84 9.90
C TYR A 75 -13.00 2.03 10.48
N ARG A 76 -14.21 1.79 11.02
CA ARG A 76 -14.99 2.83 11.69
C ARG A 76 -14.27 3.39 12.92
N LEU A 77 -13.60 2.54 13.70
CA LEU A 77 -12.79 2.99 14.83
C LEU A 77 -11.69 3.94 14.36
N CYS A 78 -10.89 3.56 13.36
CA CYS A 78 -9.80 4.39 12.81
C CYS A 78 -10.30 5.70 12.17
N GLN A 79 -11.50 5.71 11.58
CA GLN A 79 -12.13 6.95 11.11
C GLN A 79 -12.56 7.84 12.28
N SER A 80 -13.18 7.26 13.30
CA SER A 80 -13.71 8.00 14.45
C SER A 80 -12.60 8.51 15.37
N SER A 81 -11.46 7.82 15.40
CA SER A 81 -10.28 8.24 16.16
C SER A 81 -9.41 9.29 15.45
N ASN A 82 -9.79 9.68 14.23
CA ASN A 82 -8.97 10.50 13.34
C ASN A 82 -7.57 9.90 13.05
N ASP A 83 -7.42 8.57 13.09
CA ASP A 83 -6.21 7.89 12.62
C ASP A 83 -6.19 7.84 11.08
N ILE A 84 -7.37 7.69 10.47
CA ILE A 84 -7.59 7.94 9.04
C ILE A 84 -7.96 9.42 8.86
N GLN A 85 -7.15 10.15 8.11
CA GLN A 85 -7.26 11.61 7.91
C GLN A 85 -8.39 11.94 6.92
N THR A 86 -9.63 11.66 7.31
CA THR A 86 -10.82 11.70 6.44
C THR A 86 -11.07 13.09 5.82
N LEU A 87 -10.82 14.16 6.58
CA LEU A 87 -10.96 15.54 6.10
C LEU A 87 -9.95 15.86 4.98
N GLN A 88 -8.69 15.44 5.16
CA GLN A 88 -7.62 15.64 4.18
C GLN A 88 -7.85 14.79 2.93
N ILE A 89 -8.28 13.53 3.11
CA ILE A 89 -8.64 12.64 1.99
C ILE A 89 -9.80 13.21 1.17
N ALA A 90 -10.79 13.84 1.82
CA ALA A 90 -11.93 14.46 1.14
C ALA A 90 -11.55 15.63 0.21
N ARG A 91 -10.35 16.19 0.35
CA ARG A 91 -9.82 17.24 -0.55
C ARG A 91 -9.27 16.66 -1.86
N ASN A 92 -8.96 15.37 -1.91
CA ASN A 92 -8.40 14.75 -3.10
C ASN A 92 -9.39 14.84 -4.27
N VAL A 93 -8.87 15.15 -5.45
CA VAL A 93 -9.66 15.11 -6.69
C VAL A 93 -9.65 13.67 -7.18
N VAL A 94 -10.82 13.05 -7.36
CA VAL A 94 -10.93 11.68 -7.84
C VAL A 94 -11.84 11.63 -9.06
N TYR A 95 -11.36 11.01 -10.13
CA TYR A 95 -12.12 10.83 -11.36
C TYR A 95 -11.67 9.56 -12.09
N GLN A 96 -12.43 9.18 -13.11
CA GLN A 96 -12.13 8.04 -13.96
C GLN A 96 -11.86 8.52 -15.38
N ALA A 97 -10.95 7.84 -16.08
CA ALA A 97 -10.63 8.15 -17.48
C ALA A 97 -10.59 6.87 -18.34
N PRO A 98 -11.14 6.89 -19.56
CA PRO A 98 -11.03 5.77 -20.48
C PRO A 98 -9.59 5.63 -21.00
N SER A 99 -9.16 4.39 -21.23
CA SER A 99 -7.89 4.05 -21.88
C SER A 99 -8.08 2.84 -22.81
N PRO A 100 -7.10 2.51 -23.66
CA PRO A 100 -7.12 1.28 -24.45
C PRO A 100 -7.24 0.00 -23.62
N TYR A 101 -6.85 0.04 -22.34
CA TYR A 101 -6.87 -1.10 -21.42
C TYR A 101 -8.05 -1.07 -20.44
N GLY A 102 -9.09 -0.29 -20.76
CA GLY A 102 -10.26 -0.07 -19.91
C GLY A 102 -10.19 1.24 -19.12
N VAL A 103 -11.12 1.41 -18.18
CA VAL A 103 -11.25 2.64 -17.38
C VAL A 103 -10.24 2.63 -16.24
N LEU A 104 -9.37 3.64 -16.20
CA LEU A 104 -8.42 3.89 -15.11
C LEU A 104 -9.04 4.78 -14.05
N ASP A 105 -8.64 4.55 -12.80
CA ASP A 105 -8.94 5.44 -11.69
C ASP A 105 -7.82 6.48 -11.57
N ILE A 106 -8.15 7.74 -11.33
CA ILE A 106 -7.18 8.82 -11.18
C ILE A 106 -7.48 9.59 -9.91
N THR A 107 -6.44 9.87 -9.13
CA THR A 107 -6.52 10.75 -7.98
C THR A 107 -5.42 11.81 -8.03
N ILE A 108 -5.75 13.06 -7.74
CA ILE A 108 -4.75 14.09 -7.41
C ILE A 108 -4.68 14.15 -5.89
N ASN A 109 -3.58 13.65 -5.33
CA ASN A 109 -3.41 13.54 -3.89
C ASN A 109 -2.95 14.88 -3.31
N LEU A 110 -3.85 15.54 -2.57
CA LEU A 110 -3.58 16.79 -1.85
C LEU A 110 -3.16 16.56 -0.41
N SER A 111 -3.27 15.32 0.08
CA SER A 111 -2.94 14.96 1.46
C SER A 111 -1.48 14.56 1.69
N LYS A 112 -0.70 14.36 0.61
CA LYS A 112 0.70 13.90 0.69
C LYS A 112 1.60 14.70 -0.27
N PRO A 113 2.75 15.22 0.19
CA PRO A 113 3.72 15.85 -0.70
C PRO A 113 4.37 14.83 -1.65
N GLU A 114 4.59 15.21 -2.90
CA GLU A 114 5.28 14.39 -3.91
C GLU A 114 6.75 14.17 -3.49
N LYS A 115 7.27 12.95 -3.68
CA LYS A 115 8.67 12.60 -3.38
C LYS A 115 9.48 12.38 -4.65
N ASN A 116 10.65 13.01 -4.75
CA ASN A 116 11.56 12.77 -5.87
C ASN A 116 12.19 11.35 -5.73
N PRO A 117 12.29 10.54 -6.81
CA PRO A 117 12.98 9.24 -6.77
C PRO A 117 14.38 9.27 -6.16
N ARG A 118 15.13 10.37 -6.35
CA ARG A 118 16.45 10.56 -5.73
C ARG A 118 16.38 10.66 -4.20
N ASP A 119 15.36 11.34 -3.68
CA ASP A 119 15.16 11.49 -2.23
C ASP A 119 14.78 10.15 -1.59
N ILE A 120 13.99 9.32 -2.29
CA ILE A 120 13.63 7.96 -1.86
C ILE A 120 14.88 7.08 -1.78
N ALA A 121 15.76 7.13 -2.80
CA ALA A 121 17.01 6.38 -2.80
C ALA A 121 17.96 6.85 -1.68
N ALA A 122 18.09 8.16 -1.47
CA ALA A 122 18.91 8.72 -0.39
C ALA A 122 18.41 8.30 1.00
N ALA A 123 17.08 8.24 1.21
CA ALA A 123 16.49 7.82 2.48
C ALA A 123 16.83 6.37 2.87
N ARG A 124 17.06 5.48 1.90
CA ARG A 124 17.48 4.09 2.18
C ARG A 124 18.85 4.01 2.87
N HIS A 125 19.74 4.96 2.60
CA HIS A 125 21.09 4.99 3.14
C HIS A 125 21.23 5.78 4.45
N GLN A 126 20.18 6.51 4.85
CA GLN A 126 20.17 7.22 6.12
C GLN A 126 19.90 6.25 7.28
N ARG A 127 20.87 6.10 8.17
CA ARG A 127 20.67 5.41 9.45
C ARG A 127 19.77 6.26 10.33
N SER A 128 18.53 5.82 10.57
CA SER A 128 17.66 6.41 11.57
C SER A 128 18.28 6.19 12.96
N SER A 129 18.75 7.24 13.61
CA SER A 129 19.21 7.19 15.01
C SER A 129 18.08 7.39 16.03
N GLY A 130 16.85 7.63 15.57
CA GLY A 130 15.69 7.91 16.42
C GLY A 130 14.79 6.70 16.67
N TYR A 131 13.98 6.80 17.73
CA TYR A 131 12.88 5.88 18.06
C TYR A 131 11.53 6.53 17.70
N PRO A 132 10.56 5.84 17.09
CA PRO A 132 10.67 4.56 16.39
C PRO A 132 11.68 4.61 15.23
N ARG A 133 12.22 3.46 14.86
CA ARG A 133 13.27 3.36 13.82
C ARG A 133 12.77 3.81 12.45
N CYS A 134 11.52 3.53 12.11
CA CYS A 134 10.88 4.07 10.91
C CYS A 134 9.39 4.29 11.12
N LEU A 135 8.69 4.76 10.09
CA LEU A 135 7.25 5.05 10.11
C LEU A 135 6.35 3.80 10.16
N LEU A 136 6.88 2.61 9.88
CA LEU A 136 6.15 1.34 9.87
C LEU A 136 6.50 0.43 11.05
N CYS A 137 7.46 0.84 11.89
CA CYS A 137 7.82 0.12 13.10
C CYS A 137 6.60 -0.04 14.02
N VAL A 138 6.44 -1.21 14.63
CA VAL A 138 5.32 -1.50 15.55
C VAL A 138 5.31 -0.57 16.76
N GLU A 139 6.48 -0.05 17.11
CA GLU A 139 6.69 0.95 18.16
C GLU A 139 5.99 2.29 17.89
N ASN A 140 5.47 2.51 16.68
CA ASN A 140 4.61 3.67 16.41
C ASN A 140 3.23 3.55 17.06
N GLU A 141 2.75 2.35 17.42
CA GLU A 141 1.46 2.23 18.12
C GLU A 141 1.53 2.91 19.50
N GLY A 142 0.76 3.99 19.67
CA GLY A 142 0.77 4.76 20.91
C GLY A 142 1.94 5.73 21.05
N TYR A 143 2.79 5.90 20.02
CA TYR A 143 3.92 6.84 20.10
C TYR A 143 3.45 8.29 20.07
N ALA A 144 3.89 9.09 21.05
CA ALA A 144 3.47 10.50 21.17
C ALA A 144 3.82 11.34 19.94
N GLY A 145 4.89 11.00 19.21
CA GLY A 145 5.44 11.83 18.15
C GLY A 145 6.53 12.79 18.66
N ARG A 146 7.14 13.50 17.72
CA ARG A 146 8.07 14.62 17.97
C ARG A 146 8.15 15.48 16.72
N ILE A 147 8.80 16.63 16.81
CA ILE A 147 9.13 17.41 15.61
C ILE A 147 9.88 16.51 14.61
N GLY A 148 9.35 16.43 13.38
CA GLY A 148 9.86 15.57 12.30
C GLY A 148 9.52 14.08 12.40
N HIS A 149 8.71 13.63 13.36
CA HIS A 149 8.17 12.25 13.42
C HIS A 149 6.69 12.25 13.84
N PRO A 150 5.78 11.71 13.01
CA PRO A 150 4.33 11.83 13.24
C PRO A 150 3.86 11.36 14.61
N ALA A 151 2.88 12.07 15.18
CA ALA A 151 2.15 11.63 16.34
C ALA A 151 1.25 10.43 16.02
N ARG A 152 1.26 9.43 16.90
CA ARG A 152 0.59 8.15 16.74
C ARG A 152 0.01 7.65 18.07
N SER A 153 -0.23 8.53 19.04
CA SER A 153 -0.76 8.16 20.36
C SER A 153 -2.15 7.51 20.26
N ASN A 154 -2.98 7.98 19.34
CA ASN A 154 -4.28 7.40 18.97
C ASN A 154 -4.20 6.28 17.91
N HIS A 155 -3.02 5.90 17.44
CA HIS A 155 -2.86 4.84 16.45
C HIS A 155 -3.05 3.47 17.10
N ARG A 156 -3.73 2.56 16.39
CA ARG A 156 -3.92 1.17 16.80
C ARG A 156 -3.66 0.26 15.60
N MET A 157 -3.12 -0.92 15.87
CA MET A 157 -2.88 -1.97 14.87
C MET A 157 -3.49 -3.29 15.34
N ILE A 158 -3.75 -4.19 14.39
CA ILE A 158 -4.21 -5.55 14.69
C ILE A 158 -3.08 -6.52 14.39
N GLN A 159 -2.65 -7.26 15.40
CA GLN A 159 -1.69 -8.33 15.21
C GLN A 159 -2.36 -9.49 14.47
N ILE A 160 -1.71 -9.96 13.41
CA ILE A 160 -2.07 -11.13 12.62
C ILE A 160 -0.85 -12.04 12.48
N GLU A 161 -1.08 -13.24 11.98
CA GLU A 161 -0.02 -14.20 11.67
C GLU A 161 -0.06 -14.49 10.18
N LEU A 162 1.08 -14.37 9.50
CA LEU A 162 1.25 -14.68 8.08
C LEU A 162 2.48 -15.57 7.93
N GLY A 163 2.28 -16.73 7.30
CA GLY A 163 3.37 -17.67 7.02
C GLY A 163 4.21 -18.09 8.24
N GLY A 164 3.57 -18.17 9.41
CA GLY A 164 4.20 -18.56 10.69
C GLY A 164 4.89 -17.43 11.46
N GLU A 165 4.80 -16.19 10.98
CA GLU A 165 5.42 -15.02 11.60
C GLU A 165 4.39 -13.98 12.07
N PRO A 166 4.69 -13.17 13.09
CA PRO A 166 3.85 -12.06 13.52
C PRO A 166 3.92 -10.88 12.53
N TRP A 167 2.75 -10.41 12.10
CA TRP A 167 2.55 -9.25 11.25
C TRP A 167 1.49 -8.34 11.86
N TYR A 168 1.42 -7.09 11.40
CA TYR A 168 0.45 -6.12 11.89
C TYR A 168 -0.34 -5.53 10.74
N PHE A 169 -1.64 -5.37 10.95
CA PHE A 169 -2.59 -4.78 10.02
C PHE A 169 -3.03 -3.41 10.53
N GLN A 170 -2.94 -2.41 9.68
CA GLN A 170 -3.42 -1.05 9.94
C GLN A 170 -4.08 -0.46 8.69
N TYR A 171 -4.93 0.55 8.88
CA TYR A 171 -5.39 1.36 7.75
C TYR A 171 -4.37 2.45 7.41
N SER A 172 -4.31 2.82 6.14
CA SER A 172 -3.49 3.94 5.69
C SER A 172 -4.13 5.25 6.16
N PRO A 173 -3.37 6.15 6.82
CA PRO A 173 -3.88 7.46 7.21
C PRO A 173 -4.24 8.34 6.00
N TYR A 174 -3.59 8.11 4.86
CA TYR A 174 -3.75 8.85 3.60
C TYR A 174 -4.23 7.89 2.49
N ALA A 175 -5.45 7.38 2.67
CA ALA A 175 -6.01 6.35 1.79
C ALA A 175 -6.25 6.84 0.36
N TYR A 176 -5.94 6.00 -0.63
CA TYR A 176 -6.25 6.25 -2.05
C TYR A 176 -7.66 5.76 -2.44
N TYR A 177 -8.17 4.79 -1.72
CA TYR A 177 -9.48 4.16 -1.89
C TYR A 177 -10.02 3.69 -0.53
N PRO A 178 -11.34 3.40 -0.41
CA PRO A 178 -11.93 2.94 0.85
C PRO A 178 -11.23 1.68 1.40
N GLU A 179 -11.04 1.63 2.71
CA GLU A 179 -10.39 0.50 3.40
C GLU A 179 -8.95 0.18 2.89
N HIS A 180 -8.23 1.15 2.30
CA HIS A 180 -6.80 1.01 1.99
C HIS A 180 -6.00 0.70 3.27
N CYS A 181 -5.36 -0.47 3.31
CA CYS A 181 -4.61 -0.98 4.45
C CYS A 181 -3.14 -1.25 4.13
N ILE A 182 -2.34 -1.29 5.19
CA ILE A 182 -0.93 -1.64 5.20
C ILE A 182 -0.77 -2.85 6.12
N ILE A 183 -0.01 -3.83 5.67
CA ILE A 183 0.29 -5.06 6.40
C ILE A 183 1.81 -5.09 6.60
N LEU A 184 2.29 -4.89 7.81
CA LEU A 184 3.71 -4.68 8.10
C LEU A 184 4.30 -5.79 8.94
N SER A 185 5.53 -6.17 8.65
CA SER A 185 6.29 -7.14 9.43
C SER A 185 6.49 -6.62 10.84
N HIS A 186 6.36 -7.48 11.85
CA HIS A 186 6.76 -7.11 13.22
C HIS A 186 8.26 -6.73 13.27
N GLU A 187 9.09 -7.53 12.60
CA GLU A 187 10.53 -7.27 12.53
C GLU A 187 10.84 -6.16 11.52
N HIS A 188 11.69 -5.22 11.94
CA HIS A 188 12.25 -4.21 11.04
C HIS A 188 13.32 -4.84 10.16
N ARG A 189 12.95 -5.21 8.95
CA ARG A 189 13.82 -5.76 7.90
C ARG A 189 13.50 -5.13 6.56
N ASP A 190 14.49 -5.09 5.67
CA ASP A 190 14.29 -4.62 4.30
C ASP A 190 13.23 -5.47 3.59
N MET A 191 12.44 -4.81 2.74
CA MET A 191 11.45 -5.47 1.90
C MET A 191 12.15 -6.38 0.88
N HIS A 192 11.56 -7.54 0.63
CA HIS A 192 12.06 -8.54 -0.30
C HIS A 192 10.89 -9.17 -1.07
N ILE A 193 11.18 -9.76 -2.22
CA ILE A 193 10.22 -10.56 -2.99
C ILE A 193 10.76 -11.99 -3.11
N ASP A 194 10.01 -12.94 -2.57
CA ASP A 194 10.36 -14.37 -2.60
C ASP A 194 9.12 -15.26 -2.40
N ARG A 195 9.36 -16.56 -2.17
CA ARG A 195 8.32 -17.54 -1.86
C ARG A 195 7.51 -17.16 -0.61
N GLN A 196 8.18 -16.64 0.43
CA GLN A 196 7.52 -16.27 1.68
C GLN A 196 6.56 -15.10 1.44
N THR A 197 6.97 -14.13 0.61
CA THR A 197 6.12 -13.02 0.18
C THR A 197 4.82 -13.52 -0.45
N ILE A 198 4.92 -14.43 -1.43
CA ILE A 198 3.75 -15.00 -2.11
C ILE A 198 2.86 -15.76 -1.12
N THR A 199 3.47 -16.54 -0.23
CA THR A 199 2.76 -17.28 0.82
C THR A 199 2.02 -16.34 1.78
N ASN A 200 2.65 -15.25 2.19
CA ASN A 200 2.05 -14.26 3.08
C ASN A 200 0.84 -13.56 2.43
N LEU A 201 0.97 -13.16 1.16
CA LEU A 201 -0.13 -12.52 0.41
C LEU A 201 -1.33 -13.48 0.26
N LEU A 202 -1.09 -14.74 -0.09
CA LEU A 202 -2.14 -15.75 -0.20
C LEU A 202 -2.76 -16.09 1.16
N THR A 203 -1.96 -16.16 2.23
CA THR A 203 -2.44 -16.36 3.61
C THR A 203 -3.34 -15.20 4.03
N PHE A 204 -2.95 -13.96 3.73
CA PHE A 204 -3.72 -12.77 4.07
C PHE A 204 -5.09 -12.78 3.40
N VAL A 205 -5.16 -13.01 2.09
CA VAL A 205 -6.46 -13.02 1.37
C VAL A 205 -7.28 -14.27 1.69
N GLY A 206 -6.66 -15.36 2.18
CA GLY A 206 -7.39 -16.48 2.77
C GLY A 206 -8.10 -16.10 4.07
N ARG A 207 -7.47 -15.25 4.89
CA ARG A 207 -8.02 -14.73 6.16
C ARG A 207 -9.03 -13.59 5.93
N PHE A 208 -8.79 -12.73 4.95
CA PHE A 208 -9.64 -11.59 4.62
C PHE A 208 -10.09 -11.66 3.14
N PRO A 209 -11.04 -12.56 2.80
CA PRO A 209 -11.36 -12.88 1.41
C PRO A 209 -12.03 -11.76 0.61
N HIS A 210 -12.51 -10.71 1.28
CA HIS A 210 -13.05 -9.51 0.64
C HIS A 210 -11.98 -8.47 0.29
N TYR A 211 -10.72 -8.69 0.69
CA TYR A 211 -9.60 -7.81 0.41
C TYR A 211 -8.68 -8.41 -0.67
N PHE A 212 -7.95 -7.54 -1.35
CA PHE A 212 -6.71 -7.92 -2.02
C PHE A 212 -5.50 -7.56 -1.14
N ALA A 213 -4.35 -8.15 -1.43
CA ALA A 213 -3.06 -7.72 -0.90
C ALA A 213 -1.98 -7.87 -1.96
N GLY A 214 -1.03 -6.94 -2.00
CA GLY A 214 0.13 -7.02 -2.87
C GLY A 214 1.36 -6.39 -2.25
N SER A 215 2.52 -6.72 -2.80
CA SER A 215 3.80 -6.12 -2.40
C SER A 215 4.30 -5.18 -3.50
N ASN A 216 4.93 -4.07 -3.12
CA ASN A 216 5.78 -3.34 -4.07
C ASN A 216 6.99 -4.21 -4.41
N ALA A 217 7.60 -3.96 -5.56
CA ALA A 217 8.84 -4.63 -5.90
C ALA A 217 10.00 -4.21 -4.98
N ASP A 218 10.88 -5.16 -4.65
CA ASP A 218 12.01 -5.06 -3.69
C ASP A 218 13.23 -4.29 -4.22
N LEU A 219 13.27 -4.06 -5.53
CA LEU A 219 14.33 -3.30 -6.18
C LEU A 219 14.08 -1.79 -6.10
N PRO A 220 15.13 -0.96 -6.11
CA PRO A 220 14.96 0.49 -6.21
C PRO A 220 14.27 0.85 -7.54
N ILE A 221 13.71 2.06 -7.63
CA ILE A 221 13.04 2.61 -8.83
C ILE A 221 11.69 1.97 -9.16
N VAL A 222 11.44 0.71 -8.82
CA VAL A 222 10.17 0.01 -9.15
C VAL A 222 9.02 0.24 -8.14
N GLY A 223 8.98 1.43 -7.54
CA GLY A 223 7.77 1.99 -6.92
C GLY A 223 7.62 1.87 -5.39
N GLY A 224 8.54 1.22 -4.67
CA GLY A 224 8.50 1.20 -3.21
C GLY A 224 8.94 2.55 -2.59
N SER A 225 8.10 3.15 -1.74
CA SER A 225 8.44 4.40 -1.03
C SER A 225 9.12 4.21 0.33
N ILE A 226 9.01 3.01 0.91
CA ILE A 226 9.65 2.61 2.18
C ILE A 226 10.22 1.21 1.97
N LEU A 227 11.45 1.11 1.50
CA LEU A 227 12.10 -0.18 1.22
C LEU A 227 12.76 -0.80 2.47
N THR A 228 12.89 -0.01 3.54
CA THR A 228 13.62 -0.37 4.76
C THR A 228 12.79 -1.12 5.80
N HIS A 229 11.48 -1.30 5.55
CA HIS A 229 10.60 -2.08 6.40
C HIS A 229 9.65 -2.89 5.52
N ASP A 230 9.69 -4.21 5.66
CA ASP A 230 8.90 -5.18 4.92
C ASP A 230 7.40 -5.02 5.18
N HIS A 231 6.65 -4.71 4.12
CA HIS A 231 5.22 -4.45 4.20
C HIS A 231 4.51 -4.71 2.87
N TYR A 232 3.21 -4.98 2.97
CA TYR A 232 2.28 -5.13 1.86
C TYR A 232 1.21 -4.03 1.92
N GLN A 233 0.57 -3.75 0.79
CA GLN A 233 -0.60 -2.89 0.73
C GLN A 233 -1.80 -3.70 0.24
N GLY A 234 -2.99 -3.31 0.66
CA GLY A 234 -4.21 -4.00 0.28
C GLY A 234 -5.44 -3.22 0.65
N GLY A 235 -6.58 -3.89 0.64
CA GLY A 235 -7.84 -3.32 1.10
C GLY A 235 -9.03 -3.80 0.31
N ARG A 236 -10.17 -3.16 0.56
CA ARG A 236 -11.46 -3.50 -0.05
C ARG A 236 -11.78 -2.61 -1.24
N TYR A 237 -11.11 -2.85 -2.36
CA TYR A 237 -11.40 -2.13 -3.58
C TYR A 237 -11.04 -2.95 -4.82
N GLU A 238 -11.86 -2.85 -5.86
CA GLU A 238 -11.59 -3.53 -7.13
C GLU A 238 -10.95 -2.55 -8.11
N LEU A 239 -9.62 -2.60 -8.17
CA LEU A 239 -8.80 -1.76 -9.05
C LEU A 239 -8.92 -2.21 -10.53
N PRO A 240 -8.70 -1.31 -11.50
CA PRO A 240 -8.89 -1.60 -12.93
C PRO A 240 -8.24 -2.89 -13.44
N MET A 241 -6.99 -3.17 -13.07
CA MET A 241 -6.27 -4.39 -13.49
C MET A 241 -6.98 -5.68 -13.05
N ALA A 242 -7.72 -5.66 -11.93
CA ALA A 242 -8.47 -6.81 -11.45
C ALA A 242 -9.68 -7.15 -12.35
N ARG A 243 -10.11 -6.20 -13.19
CA ARG A 243 -11.17 -6.35 -14.21
C ARG A 243 -10.61 -6.62 -15.61
N ALA A 244 -9.29 -6.51 -15.81
CA ALA A 244 -8.66 -6.68 -17.11
C ALA A 244 -8.96 -8.07 -17.68
N GLY A 245 -9.23 -8.09 -18.99
CA GLY A 245 -9.39 -9.33 -19.75
C GLY A 245 -8.07 -10.05 -19.96
N SER A 246 -8.09 -11.07 -20.82
CA SER A 246 -6.91 -11.84 -21.19
C SER A 246 -6.59 -11.66 -22.68
N THR A 247 -5.30 -11.52 -22.99
CA THR A 247 -4.76 -11.56 -24.36
C THR A 247 -4.34 -12.97 -24.76
N MET A 248 -3.93 -13.79 -23.80
CA MET A 248 -3.40 -15.12 -24.05
C MET A 248 -3.68 -16.06 -22.86
N ARG A 249 -4.13 -17.29 -23.15
CA ARG A 249 -4.17 -18.36 -22.14
C ARG A 249 -2.90 -19.19 -22.21
N LEU A 250 -2.42 -19.60 -21.04
CA LEU A 250 -1.22 -20.41 -20.88
C LEU A 250 -1.61 -21.76 -20.27
N SER A 251 -0.91 -22.80 -20.67
CA SER A 251 -1.02 -24.13 -20.08
C SER A 251 0.31 -24.53 -19.47
N TRP A 252 0.30 -24.93 -18.20
CA TRP A 252 1.46 -25.55 -17.55
C TRP A 252 1.20 -27.05 -17.37
N PRO A 253 1.82 -27.94 -18.17
CA PRO A 253 1.55 -29.38 -18.08
C PRO A 253 1.81 -29.99 -16.70
N ALA A 254 2.81 -29.47 -15.98
CA ALA A 254 3.12 -29.90 -14.61
C ALA A 254 2.09 -29.43 -13.56
N TRP A 255 1.22 -28.48 -13.93
CA TRP A 255 0.24 -27.84 -13.04
C TRP A 255 -1.13 -27.74 -13.72
N PRO A 256 -1.77 -28.88 -14.07
CA PRO A 256 -3.01 -28.88 -14.84
C PRO A 256 -4.20 -28.24 -14.10
N GLU A 257 -4.10 -28.08 -12.78
CA GLU A 257 -5.11 -27.47 -11.92
C GLU A 257 -5.02 -25.93 -11.88
N ILE A 258 -3.96 -25.34 -12.43
CA ILE A 258 -3.76 -23.90 -12.45
C ILE A 258 -4.24 -23.34 -13.78
N GLU A 259 -5.22 -22.45 -13.71
CA GLU A 259 -5.55 -21.58 -14.83
C GLU A 259 -4.53 -20.44 -14.90
N ALA A 260 -3.88 -20.27 -16.04
CA ALA A 260 -2.89 -19.23 -16.26
C ALA A 260 -3.23 -18.40 -17.50
N GLU A 261 -3.10 -17.09 -17.40
CA GLU A 261 -3.36 -16.17 -18.50
C GLU A 261 -2.46 -14.93 -18.46
N VAL A 262 -2.17 -14.36 -19.64
CA VAL A 262 -1.60 -13.02 -19.77
C VAL A 262 -2.75 -12.02 -19.86
N LEU A 263 -2.70 -10.97 -19.06
CA LEU A 263 -3.74 -9.94 -19.04
C LEU A 263 -3.64 -8.99 -20.22
N ASP A 264 -4.78 -8.46 -20.64
CA ASP A 264 -4.86 -7.28 -21.51
C ASP A 264 -4.61 -6.02 -20.67
N TRP A 265 -3.32 -5.75 -20.40
CA TRP A 265 -2.86 -4.71 -19.50
C TRP A 265 -1.55 -4.12 -20.03
N PRO A 266 -1.25 -2.81 -19.83
CA PRO A 266 -0.05 -2.19 -20.38
C PRO A 266 1.26 -2.73 -19.77
N MET A 267 1.18 -3.37 -18.61
CA MET A 267 2.30 -4.05 -17.98
C MET A 267 2.14 -5.56 -18.13
N THR A 268 3.21 -6.25 -18.55
CA THR A 268 3.23 -7.71 -18.70
C THR A 268 2.86 -8.38 -17.38
N THR A 269 1.67 -8.97 -17.34
CA THR A 269 1.08 -9.51 -16.13
C THR A 269 0.57 -10.92 -16.37
N LEU A 270 1.07 -11.86 -15.58
CA LEU A 270 0.61 -13.24 -15.53
C LEU A 270 -0.40 -13.37 -14.40
N ARG A 271 -1.62 -13.80 -14.71
CA ARG A 271 -2.65 -14.13 -13.72
C ARG A 271 -2.73 -15.64 -13.57
N LEU A 272 -2.61 -16.11 -12.34
CA LEU A 272 -2.74 -17.51 -11.96
C LEU A 272 -3.98 -17.68 -11.07
N ARG A 273 -4.77 -18.72 -11.30
CA ARG A 273 -5.91 -19.07 -10.44
C ARG A 273 -5.90 -20.55 -10.09
N ALA A 274 -6.14 -20.85 -8.82
CA ALA A 274 -6.37 -22.21 -8.33
C ALA A 274 -7.08 -22.21 -6.98
N ALA A 275 -7.66 -23.35 -6.59
CA ALA A 275 -8.27 -23.52 -5.28
C ALA A 275 -7.24 -23.63 -4.14
N SER A 276 -6.06 -24.23 -4.43
CA SER A 276 -4.98 -24.42 -3.46
C SER A 276 -3.96 -23.27 -3.54
N PRO A 277 -3.69 -22.55 -2.44
CA PRO A 277 -2.67 -21.50 -2.45
C PRO A 277 -1.25 -22.08 -2.56
N GLY A 278 -1.01 -23.30 -2.09
CA GLY A 278 0.33 -23.92 -2.12
C GLY A 278 0.86 -24.11 -3.54
N ILE A 279 0.02 -24.62 -4.45
CA ILE A 279 0.43 -24.83 -5.85
C ILE A 279 0.63 -23.50 -6.60
N LEU A 280 -0.12 -22.45 -6.21
CA LEU A 280 0.12 -21.10 -6.73
C LEU A 280 1.47 -20.56 -6.27
N THR A 281 1.82 -20.75 -4.98
CA THR A 281 3.13 -20.38 -4.45
C THR A 281 4.25 -21.09 -5.21
N ASP A 282 4.13 -22.40 -5.44
CA ASP A 282 5.15 -23.19 -6.13
C ASP A 282 5.38 -22.72 -7.57
N LEU A 283 4.32 -22.53 -8.35
CA LEU A 283 4.45 -22.05 -9.73
C LEU A 283 4.93 -20.58 -9.78
N ALA A 284 4.42 -19.71 -8.90
CA ALA A 284 4.82 -18.31 -8.86
C ALA A 284 6.29 -18.12 -8.49
N GLU A 285 6.83 -18.95 -7.59
CA GLU A 285 8.26 -18.98 -7.29
C GLU A 285 9.09 -19.39 -8.52
N GLN A 286 8.67 -20.43 -9.25
CA GLN A 286 9.35 -20.83 -10.49
C GLN A 286 9.35 -19.71 -11.53
N ILE A 287 8.22 -19.02 -11.70
CA ILE A 287 8.11 -17.86 -12.60
C ILE A 287 9.03 -16.73 -12.15
N LEU A 288 9.05 -16.40 -10.86
CA LEU A 288 9.92 -15.37 -10.30
C LEU A 288 11.40 -15.69 -10.55
N LEU A 289 11.83 -16.93 -10.30
CA LEU A 289 13.22 -17.35 -10.52
C LEU A 289 13.59 -17.32 -12.00
N ALA A 290 12.69 -17.77 -12.88
CA ALA A 290 12.90 -17.70 -14.33
C ALA A 290 13.01 -16.25 -14.80
N TRP A 291 12.12 -15.36 -14.35
CA TRP A 291 12.15 -13.94 -14.67
C TRP A 291 13.43 -13.28 -14.16
N ARG A 292 13.86 -13.59 -12.94
CA ARG A 292 15.12 -13.10 -12.36
C ARG A 292 16.36 -13.47 -13.18
N GLY A 293 16.31 -14.54 -13.96
CA GLY A 293 17.38 -14.95 -14.87
C GLY A 293 17.21 -14.49 -16.32
N TYR A 294 16.07 -13.89 -16.68
CA TYR A 294 15.72 -13.60 -18.07
C TYR A 294 16.40 -12.33 -18.61
N THR A 295 17.05 -12.43 -19.76
CA THR A 295 17.65 -11.30 -20.49
C THR A 295 17.16 -11.30 -21.93
N ASP A 296 16.72 -10.13 -22.38
CA ASP A 296 16.32 -9.83 -23.75
C ASP A 296 16.78 -8.42 -24.07
N LYS A 297 17.94 -8.33 -24.72
CA LYS A 297 18.60 -7.06 -25.00
C LYS A 297 17.85 -6.22 -26.03
N ASP A 298 17.10 -6.86 -26.93
CA ASP A 298 16.33 -6.17 -27.96
C ASP A 298 15.13 -5.44 -27.34
N ALA A 299 14.66 -5.91 -26.18
CA ALA A 299 13.63 -5.29 -25.36
C ALA A 299 14.19 -4.47 -24.16
N ASP A 300 15.49 -4.16 -24.13
CA ASP A 300 16.17 -3.49 -23.02
C ASP A 300 16.08 -4.19 -21.65
N ILE A 301 15.77 -5.49 -21.64
CA ILE A 301 15.70 -6.30 -20.42
C ILE A 301 17.06 -6.96 -20.20
N VAL A 302 17.74 -6.61 -19.12
CA VAL A 302 18.95 -7.31 -18.65
C VAL A 302 18.70 -7.76 -17.23
N ALA A 303 18.92 -9.05 -16.95
CA ALA A 303 18.62 -9.65 -15.66
C ALA A 303 19.50 -9.11 -14.52
N HIS A 304 20.78 -8.87 -14.82
CA HIS A 304 21.81 -8.49 -13.86
C HIS A 304 22.96 -7.74 -14.54
N ASP A 305 23.52 -6.74 -13.86
CA ASP A 305 24.75 -6.03 -14.26
C ASP A 305 25.70 -5.78 -13.06
N GLU A 306 26.68 -4.88 -13.19
CA GLU A 306 27.62 -4.56 -12.10
C GLU A 306 26.94 -3.98 -10.84
N GLN A 307 25.73 -3.43 -10.98
CA GLN A 307 24.93 -2.86 -9.89
C GLN A 307 24.04 -3.89 -9.19
N GLY A 308 23.92 -5.10 -9.76
CA GLY A 308 23.15 -6.21 -9.19
C GLY A 308 21.99 -6.68 -10.07
N PRO A 309 20.98 -7.36 -9.49
CA PRO A 309 19.82 -7.84 -10.24
C PRO A 309 18.85 -6.71 -10.58
N HIS A 310 18.18 -6.84 -11.73
CA HIS A 310 17.20 -5.86 -12.20
C HIS A 310 15.77 -6.38 -12.31
N ASN A 311 15.59 -7.69 -12.42
CA ASN A 311 14.29 -8.30 -12.60
C ASN A 311 13.67 -8.68 -11.26
N THR A 312 12.40 -8.31 -11.08
CA THR A 312 11.58 -8.72 -9.94
C THR A 312 10.10 -8.68 -10.34
N ILE A 313 9.20 -8.93 -9.41
CA ILE A 313 7.76 -8.88 -9.65
C ILE A 313 7.07 -7.94 -8.66
N THR A 314 5.88 -7.50 -9.04
CA THR A 314 4.87 -6.98 -8.12
C THR A 314 3.80 -8.07 -8.01
N PRO A 315 3.77 -8.87 -6.93
CA PRO A 315 2.76 -9.91 -6.73
C PRO A 315 1.51 -9.32 -6.07
N ILE A 316 0.33 -9.70 -6.55
CA ILE A 316 -0.96 -9.27 -6.01
C ILE A 316 -1.90 -10.47 -5.87
N ALA A 317 -2.28 -10.79 -4.65
CA ALA A 317 -3.24 -11.84 -4.34
C ALA A 317 -4.65 -11.26 -4.11
N ARG A 318 -5.67 -12.04 -4.47
CA ARG A 318 -7.07 -11.84 -4.07
C ARG A 318 -7.86 -13.15 -4.10
N ARG A 319 -9.09 -13.12 -3.61
CA ARG A 319 -10.03 -14.24 -3.70
C ARG A 319 -11.08 -13.96 -4.76
N ARG A 320 -11.42 -14.98 -5.55
CA ARG A 320 -12.53 -14.98 -6.51
C ARG A 320 -13.40 -16.22 -6.24
N GLY A 321 -14.44 -16.04 -5.44
CA GLY A 321 -15.27 -17.15 -4.96
C GLY A 321 -14.43 -18.18 -4.19
N HIS A 322 -14.32 -19.39 -4.71
CA HIS A 322 -13.55 -20.48 -4.10
C HIS A 322 -12.06 -20.48 -4.48
N ALA A 323 -11.66 -19.75 -5.53
CA ALA A 323 -10.28 -19.71 -6.01
C ALA A 323 -9.47 -18.58 -5.35
N PHE A 324 -8.18 -18.84 -5.18
CA PHE A 324 -7.15 -17.82 -5.06
C PHE A 324 -6.77 -17.35 -6.46
N GLU A 325 -6.55 -16.05 -6.60
CA GLU A 325 -6.07 -15.40 -7.81
C GLU A 325 -4.80 -14.64 -7.44
N LEU A 326 -3.74 -14.86 -8.22
CA LEU A 326 -2.42 -14.27 -8.02
C LEU A 326 -1.94 -13.64 -9.33
N ASP A 327 -1.82 -12.32 -9.35
CA ASP A 327 -1.23 -11.57 -10.44
C ASP A 327 0.26 -11.37 -10.18
N LEU A 328 1.09 -11.71 -11.15
CA LEU A 328 2.54 -11.50 -11.15
C LEU A 328 2.87 -10.50 -12.25
N VAL A 329 3.05 -9.24 -11.85
CA VAL A 329 3.44 -8.18 -12.79
C VAL A 329 4.96 -8.18 -12.90
N LEU A 330 5.48 -8.39 -14.11
CA LEU A 330 6.92 -8.41 -14.34
C LEU A 330 7.49 -7.00 -14.27
N ARG A 331 8.56 -6.81 -13.49
CA ARG A 331 9.21 -5.52 -13.27
C ARG A 331 10.69 -5.61 -13.60
N ASN A 332 11.22 -4.51 -14.12
CA ASN A 332 12.65 -4.30 -14.33
C ASN A 332 13.02 -2.87 -13.90
N ASN A 333 14.10 -2.70 -13.15
CA ASN A 333 14.51 -1.40 -12.61
C ASN A 333 15.67 -0.73 -13.37
N ARG A 334 16.03 -1.22 -14.57
CA ARG A 334 17.16 -0.68 -15.32
C ARG A 334 16.98 0.78 -15.65
N GLN A 335 18.11 1.45 -15.69
CA GLN A 335 18.26 2.83 -16.13
C GLN A 335 19.13 2.86 -17.40
N SER A 336 19.01 3.93 -18.16
CA SER A 336 19.93 4.27 -19.24
C SER A 336 20.38 5.73 -19.07
N SER A 337 21.37 6.14 -19.86
CA SER A 337 21.78 7.55 -19.93
C SER A 337 20.63 8.45 -20.39
N GLU A 338 19.77 7.95 -21.29
CA GLU A 338 18.58 8.64 -21.79
C GLU A 338 17.43 8.64 -20.75
N HIS A 339 17.27 7.54 -20.01
CA HIS A 339 16.22 7.36 -19.01
C HIS A 339 16.82 7.10 -17.62
N PRO A 340 17.40 8.13 -16.97
CA PRO A 340 18.07 7.98 -15.69
C PRO A 340 17.10 7.76 -14.52
N LEU A 341 15.78 7.86 -14.73
CA LEU A 341 14.76 7.51 -13.72
C LEU A 341 14.10 6.16 -13.98
N GLY A 342 14.61 5.37 -14.94
CA GLY A 342 14.14 4.03 -15.25
C GLY A 342 13.60 3.95 -16.68
N ILE A 343 14.01 2.90 -17.41
CA ILE A 343 13.59 2.64 -18.79
C ILE A 343 12.08 2.34 -18.85
N PHE A 344 11.56 1.60 -17.86
CA PHE A 344 10.16 1.16 -17.78
C PHE A 344 9.30 2.04 -16.85
N HIS A 345 9.65 3.32 -16.75
CA HIS A 345 9.00 4.31 -15.88
C HIS A 345 8.67 5.58 -16.66
N PRO A 346 7.87 6.52 -16.12
CA PRO A 346 7.60 7.79 -16.78
C PRO A 346 8.90 8.50 -17.18
N HIS A 347 8.99 8.90 -18.44
CA HIS A 347 10.17 9.58 -19.01
C HIS A 347 10.07 11.10 -18.86
N ALA A 348 11.16 11.79 -19.21
CA ALA A 348 11.32 13.22 -18.97
C ALA A 348 10.25 14.10 -19.64
N ASP A 349 9.71 13.66 -20.77
CA ASP A 349 8.65 14.32 -21.53
C ASP A 349 7.34 14.41 -20.74
N VAL A 350 7.06 13.46 -19.84
CA VAL A 350 5.82 13.42 -19.03
C VAL A 350 6.03 13.80 -17.55
N HIS A 351 7.26 14.16 -17.13
CA HIS A 351 7.56 14.52 -15.73
C HIS A 351 6.83 15.76 -15.22
N HIS A 352 6.42 16.65 -16.12
CA HIS A 352 5.55 17.78 -15.78
C HIS A 352 4.20 17.30 -15.20
N ILE A 353 3.72 16.12 -15.62
CA ILE A 353 2.54 15.45 -15.09
C ILE A 353 2.90 14.63 -13.86
N LYS A 354 3.84 13.68 -13.98
CA LYS A 354 4.23 12.79 -12.89
C LYS A 354 5.70 12.39 -13.01
N LYS A 355 6.44 12.59 -11.92
CA LYS A 355 7.87 12.24 -11.81
C LYS A 355 8.13 11.03 -10.91
N GLU A 356 7.18 10.70 -10.03
CA GLU A 356 7.28 9.54 -9.14
C GLU A 356 7.27 8.22 -9.89
N ASN A 357 7.93 7.23 -9.30
CA ASN A 357 7.92 5.87 -9.80
C ASN A 357 6.54 5.22 -9.66
N ILE A 358 6.22 4.27 -10.54
CA ILE A 358 4.96 3.52 -10.54
C ILE A 358 4.97 2.47 -9.43
N GLY A 359 4.25 2.75 -8.36
CA GLY A 359 4.02 1.84 -7.22
C GLY A 359 2.91 0.81 -7.47
N LEU A 360 2.77 -0.15 -6.55
CA LEU A 360 1.75 -1.22 -6.61
C LEU A 360 0.35 -0.73 -6.97
N ILE A 361 -0.13 0.34 -6.34
CA ILE A 361 -1.49 0.86 -6.57
C ILE A 361 -1.67 1.38 -8.01
N GLU A 362 -0.61 1.96 -8.56
CA GLU A 362 -0.60 2.50 -9.92
C GLU A 362 -0.46 1.40 -10.96
N VAL A 363 0.34 0.37 -10.67
CA VAL A 363 0.40 -0.87 -11.47
C VAL A 363 -1.00 -1.47 -11.63
N MET A 364 -1.81 -1.40 -10.58
CA MET A 364 -3.18 -1.92 -10.58
C MET A 364 -4.20 -0.99 -11.28
N GLY A 365 -3.79 0.19 -11.72
CA GLY A 365 -4.60 1.10 -12.55
C GLY A 365 -5.21 2.29 -11.82
N LEU A 366 -4.79 2.59 -10.59
CA LEU A 366 -5.13 3.86 -9.92
C LEU A 366 -3.93 4.79 -9.98
N ALA A 367 -3.96 5.75 -10.90
CA ALA A 367 -2.89 6.75 -11.06
C ALA A 367 -2.95 7.78 -9.92
N VAL A 368 -1.84 7.91 -9.19
CA VAL A 368 -1.71 8.88 -8.09
C VAL A 368 -0.88 10.06 -8.60
N LEU A 369 -1.56 11.17 -8.84
CA LEU A 369 -0.99 12.39 -9.40
C LEU A 369 -0.65 13.41 -8.29
N PRO A 370 0.36 14.26 -8.50
CA PRO A 370 0.84 15.19 -7.50
C PRO A 370 -0.06 16.44 -7.40
N ALA A 371 -0.14 17.02 -6.20
CA ALA A 371 -0.94 18.22 -5.91
C ALA A 371 -0.66 19.42 -6.84
N ARG A 372 0.56 19.53 -7.38
CA ARG A 372 0.96 20.63 -8.27
C ARG A 372 0.13 20.74 -9.56
N LEU A 373 -0.66 19.73 -9.93
CA LEU A 373 -1.47 19.79 -11.15
C LEU A 373 -2.73 20.65 -10.99
N LEU A 374 -3.04 21.10 -9.77
CA LEU A 374 -4.13 22.03 -9.48
C LEU A 374 -3.68 23.47 -9.29
N THR A 375 -2.37 23.72 -9.37
CA THR A 375 -1.72 25.02 -9.15
C THR A 375 -0.96 25.42 -10.39
#